data_AF-A0A433ZW59-F1
#
_entry.id   AF-A0A433ZW59-F1
#
_cell.length_a   1.000
_cell.length_b   1.000
_cell.length_c   1.000
_cell.angle_alpha   90.00
_cell.angle_beta   90.00
_cell.angle_gamma   90.00
#
_symmetry.space_group_name_H-M   'P 1'
#
loop_
_entity.id
_entity.type
_entity.pdbx_description
1 polymer ?
#
loop_
_entity_poly.entity_id
_entity_poly.type
_entity_poly.pdbx_seq_one_letter_code
_entity_poly.pdbx_strand_id
1 'polypeptide(L)' 'MNLFNELMISGSSLEKRKLYRRAAEQYNKAFHLAAPGNGAVLSKQEKTSKQTMERCLIKSKIKIVEGL' A
#
# COMPACT_ATOMS: atom_id res chain seq x y z
N MET A 1 13.53 -13.21 -4.79
CA MET A 1 12.23 -12.54 -4.59
C MET A 1 12.06 -11.52 -5.70
N ASN A 2 10.83 -11.23 -6.15
CA ASN A 2 10.58 -10.15 -7.12
C ASN A 2 10.43 -8.81 -6.36
N LEU A 3 10.88 -7.70 -6.93
CA LEU A 3 10.82 -6.34 -6.38
C LEU A 3 9.40 -5.95 -5.91
N PHE A 4 8.35 -6.41 -6.61
CA PHE A 4 6.97 -6.25 -6.16
C PHE A 4 6.76 -6.81 -4.75
N ASN A 5 7.23 -8.03 -4.47
CA ASN A 5 7.07 -8.67 -3.18
C ASN A 5 7.87 -7.95 -2.08
N GLU A 6 9.05 -7.46 -2.39
CA GLU A 6 9.89 -6.69 -1.44
C GLU A 6 9.19 -5.40 -1.02
N LEU A 7 8.58 -4.69 -1.96
CA LEU A 7 7.80 -3.49 -1.68
C LEU A 7 6.55 -3.79 -0.85
N MET A 8 5.83 -4.88 -1.16
CA MET A 8 4.68 -5.31 -0.37
C MET A 8 5.06 -5.67 1.07
N ILE A 9 6.18 -6.39 1.26
CA ILE A 9 6.70 -6.75 2.59
C ILE A 9 7.16 -5.50 3.36
N SER A 10 7.88 -4.60 2.69
CA SER A 10 8.32 -3.32 3.26
C SER A 10 7.13 -2.46 3.70
N GLY A 11 6.12 -2.31 2.84
CA GLY A 11 4.86 -1.63 3.17
C GLY A 11 4.15 -2.25 4.37
N SER A 12 4.10 -3.59 4.45
CA SER A 12 3.49 -4.30 5.58
C SER A 12 4.23 -4.04 6.90
N SER A 13 5.57 -4.05 6.87
CA SER A 13 6.40 -3.73 8.04
C SER A 13 6.16 -2.31 8.54
N LEU A 14 6.06 -1.33 7.62
CA LEU A 14 5.75 0.06 7.95
C LEU A 14 4.32 0.21 8.51
N GLU A 15 3.35 -0.52 7.95
CA GLU A 15 1.97 -0.51 8.44
C GLU A 15 1.86 -1.05 9.88
N LYS A 16 2.57 -2.14 10.21
CA LYS A 16 2.64 -2.68 11.58
C LYS A 16 3.19 -1.66 12.57
N ARG A 17 4.10 -0.80 12.13
CA ARG A 17 4.69 0.30 12.91
C ARG A 17 3.83 1.59 12.91
N LYS A 18 2.61 1.54 12.37
CA LYS A 18 1.69 2.68 12.21
C LYS A 18 2.25 3.83 11.35
N LEU A 19 3.29 3.57 10.55
CA LEU A 19 3.88 4.55 9.62
C LEU A 19 3.10 4.58 8.30
N TYR A 20 1.79 4.86 8.38
CA TYR A 20 0.86 4.62 7.28
C TYR A 20 1.18 5.41 6.01
N ARG A 21 1.69 6.64 6.11
CA ARG A 21 2.09 7.43 4.93
C ARG A 21 3.23 6.75 4.16
N ARG A 22 4.26 6.28 4.87
CA ARG A 22 5.40 5.56 4.27
C ARG A 22 4.99 4.19 3.74
N ALA A 23 4.07 3.50 4.42
CA ALA A 23 3.51 2.23 3.93
C ALA A 23 2.78 2.43 2.59
N ALA A 24 1.95 3.48 2.49
CA ALA A 24 1.26 3.84 1.25
C ALA A 24 2.22 4.13 0.09
N GLU A 25 3.35 4.81 0.35
CA GLU A 25 4.37 5.07 -0.66
C GLU A 25 4.97 3.76 -1.23
N GLN A 26 5.23 2.76 -0.38
CA GLN A 26 5.74 1.46 -0.84
C GLN A 26 4.69 0.69 -1.65
N TYR A 27 3.43 0.69 -1.21
CA TYR A 27 2.34 0.05 -1.95
C TYR A 27 2.07 0.74 -3.30
N ASN A 28 2.21 2.07 -3.38
CA ASN A 28 2.10 2.79 -4.65
C ASN A 28 3.22 2.40 -5.63
N LYS A 29 4.46 2.25 -5.14
CA LYS A 29 5.56 1.73 -5.95
C LYS A 29 5.27 0.31 -6.44
N ALA A 30 4.73 -0.55 -5.58
CA ALA A 30 4.31 -1.90 -5.95
C ALA A 30 3.20 -1.89 -7.02
N PHE A 31 2.25 -0.95 -6.93
CA PHE A 31 1.21 -0.77 -7.94
C PHE A 31 1.78 -0.47 -9.32
N HIS A 32 2.71 0.49 -9.42
CA HIS A 32 3.32 0.85 -10.70
C HIS A 32 4.25 -0.23 -11.28
N LEU A 33 4.71 -1.17 -10.47
CA LEU A 33 5.53 -2.31 -10.90
C LEU A 33 4.71 -3.57 -11.19
N ALA A 34 3.45 -3.61 -10.79
CA ALA A 34 2.58 -4.73 -11.06
C ALA A 34 2.40 -4.91 -12.56
N ALA A 35 2.32 -6.17 -13.01
CA ALA A 35 1.94 -6.43 -14.39
C ALA A 35 0.55 -5.80 -14.65
N PRO A 36 0.40 -4.96 -15.67
CA PRO A 36 -0.88 -4.32 -15.96
C PRO A 36 -1.90 -5.39 -16.34
N GLY A 37 -3.13 -5.22 -15.88
CA GLY A 37 -4.26 -6.03 -16.35
C GLY A 37 -4.66 -5.68 -17.78
N ASN A 38 -5.85 -6.13 -18.20
CA ASN A 38 -6.32 -5.97 -19.58
C ASN A 38 -6.90 -4.57 -19.88
N GLY A 39 -6.28 -3.51 -19.36
CA GLY A 39 -6.66 -2.10 -19.56
C GLY A 39 -7.93 -1.66 -18.83
N ALA A 40 -9.02 -2.41 -18.97
CA ALA A 40 -10.30 -2.14 -18.29
C ALA A 40 -10.37 -2.73 -16.87
N VAL A 41 -9.55 -3.74 -16.57
CA VAL A 41 -9.56 -4.47 -15.30
C VAL A 41 -8.13 -4.52 -14.77
N LEU A 42 -7.94 -4.02 -13.55
CA LEU A 42 -6.67 -4.13 -12.83
C LEU A 42 -6.30 -5.59 -12.62
N SER A 43 -5.02 -5.91 -12.78
CA SER A 43 -4.48 -7.21 -12.39
C SER A 43 -4.66 -7.46 -10.89
N LYS A 44 -4.49 -8.71 -10.46
CA LYS A 44 -4.55 -9.05 -9.03
C LYS A 44 -3.53 -8.25 -8.22
N GLN A 45 -2.32 -8.07 -8.76
CA GLN A 45 -1.25 -7.33 -8.10
C GLN A 45 -1.56 -5.84 -7.98
N GLU A 46 -2.07 -5.24 -9.06
CA GLU A 46 -2.54 -3.85 -9.06
C GLU A 46 -3.67 -3.64 -8.04
N LYS A 47 -4.68 -4.53 -8.04
CA LYS A 47 -5.81 -4.44 -7.12
C LYS A 47 -5.36 -4.52 -5.67
N THR A 48 -4.52 -5.49 -5.32
CA THR A 48 -4.05 -5.67 -3.93
C THR A 48 -3.21 -4.49 -3.45
N SER A 49 -2.25 -4.04 -4.26
CA SER A 49 -1.37 -2.91 -3.91
C SER A 49 -2.15 -1.59 -3.80
N LYS A 50 -3.10 -1.34 -4.71
CA LYS A 50 -4.00 -0.18 -4.65
C LYS A 50 -4.87 -0.18 -3.39
N GLN A 51 -5.54 -1.29 -3.09
CA GLN A 51 -6.40 -1.39 -1.90
C GLN A 51 -5.63 -1.19 -0.59
N THR A 52 -4.41 -1.75 -0.49
CA THR A 52 -3.57 -1.57 0.70
C THR A 52 -3.02 -0.16 0.83
N MET A 53 -2.64 0.46 -0.28
CA MET A 53 -2.27 1.88 -0.34
C MET A 53 -3.42 2.77 0.15
N GLU A 54 -4.62 2.63 -0.42
CA GLU A 54 -5.80 3.43 -0.06
C GLU A 54 -6.16 3.29 1.43
N ARG A 55 -6.13 2.05 1.95
CA ARG A 55 -6.32 1.79 3.39
C ARG A 55 -5.31 2.55 4.25
N CYS A 56 -4.03 2.56 3.85
CA CYS A 56 -2.99 3.28 4.57
C CYS A 56 -3.17 4.80 4.49
N LEU A 57 -3.57 5.33 3.34
CA LEU A 57 -3.86 6.76 3.21
C LEU A 57 -5.03 7.18 4.10
N ILE A 58 -6.10 6.37 4.17
CA ILE A 58 -7.21 6.60 5.11
C ILE A 58 -6.69 6.63 6.54
N LYS A 59 -5.97 5.59 6.98
CA LYS A 59 -5.40 5.53 8.34
C LYS A 59 -4.45 6.69 8.65
N SER A 60 -3.68 7.16 7.67
CA SER A 60 -2.77 8.31 7.85
C SER A 60 -3.51 9.63 8.08
N LYS A 61 -4.75 9.75 7.59
CA LYS A 61 -5.62 10.92 7.77
C LYS A 61 -6.44 10.86 9.06
N ILE A 62 -6.56 9.69 9.68
CA ILE A 62 -7.23 9.56 10.98
C ILE A 62 -6.38 10.27 12.02
N LYS A 63 -6.82 11.45 12.48
CA LYS A 63 -6.34 12.05 13.72
C LYS A 63 -6.76 11.12 14.85
N ILE A 64 -5.80 10.44 15.49
CA ILE A 64 -6.05 9.88 16.82
C ILE A 64 -6.07 11.08 17.76
N VAL A 65 -7.27 11.51 18.14
CA VAL A 65 -7.44 12.42 19.27
C VAL A 65 -7.23 11.54 20.50
N GLU A 66 -6.03 11.52 21.05
CA GLU A 66 -5.81 10.97 22.38
C GLU A 66 -6.55 11.88 23.36
N GLY A 67 -7.73 11.42 23.81
CA GLY A 67 -8.38 11.98 24.98
C GLY A 67 -7.54 11.63 26.20
N LEU A 68 -7.12 12.67 26.91
CA LEU A 68 -6.36 12.70 28.18
C LEU A 68 -6.70 11.57 29.15
#